data_AF-A0A9P5JH25-F1
#
_entry.id   AF-A0A9P5JH25-F1
#
_cell.length_a   1.000
_cell.length_b   1.000
_cell.length_c   1.000
_cell.angle_alpha   90.00
_cell.angle_beta   90.00
_cell.angle_gamma   90.00
#
_symmetry.space_group_name_H-M   'P 1'
#
loop_
_entity.id
_entity.type
_entity.pdbx_description
1 polymer ?
#
loop_
_entity_poly.entity_id
_entity_poly.type
_entity_poly.pdbx_seq_one_letter_code
_entity_poly.pdbx_strand_id
1 'polypeptide(L)'
;EAITHSQLHHPNVIPFFGVHQDIADSHPLIILPFLEQGSLQAILTKHLLKPHDFQHVLLGIANGVEYLHSQHPPIIHGDLHPGNVLLDKIGNPYLCDFGLSRIRHEVSRSQTMRPEGGNRRFLSPELLALDRGTFFSSRESDIFALAMTFLNIWTGRRPFSEVRDDYKVAAMVKAGLRPQKTAVAVRMKPEMEAALWELLANSWAQLPDDRLASSALSQCLITIFADDDQPHPVMQGVHSILLHYTLLVMLPSISGHYSLSLNNSSPVPTAWRAFLCNWQ
;
A
#
# COMPACT_ATOMS: atom_id res chain seq x y z
N GLU A 1 15.86 -2.14 13.66
CA GLU A 1 15.59 -1.30 12.48
C GLU A 1 16.70 -1.42 11.44
N ALA A 2 17.89 -0.86 11.67
CA ALA A 2 19.01 -0.89 10.71
C ALA A 2 19.30 -2.27 10.11
N ILE A 3 19.38 -3.32 10.95
CA ILE A 3 19.62 -4.70 10.48
C ILE A 3 18.49 -5.18 9.56
N THR A 4 17.24 -4.98 9.98
CA THR A 4 16.07 -5.37 9.17
C THR A 4 16.04 -4.61 7.85
N HIS A 5 16.24 -3.30 7.87
CA HIS A 5 16.25 -2.45 6.68
C HIS A 5 17.40 -2.81 5.73
N SER A 6 18.59 -3.11 6.26
CA SER A 6 19.77 -3.50 5.46
C SER A 6 19.58 -4.78 4.63
N GLN A 7 18.59 -5.60 4.96
CA GLN A 7 18.27 -6.84 4.24
C GLN A 7 17.26 -6.63 3.11
N LEU A 8 16.64 -5.44 3.04
CA LEU A 8 15.57 -5.15 2.09
C LEU A 8 16.10 -4.57 0.79
N HIS A 9 15.65 -5.15 -0.31
CA HIS A 9 16.04 -4.79 -1.66
C HIS A 9 14.81 -4.84 -2.56
N HIS A 10 14.22 -3.68 -2.81
CA HIS A 10 13.03 -3.57 -3.67
C HIS A 10 12.97 -2.16 -4.30
N PRO A 11 12.55 -2.02 -5.57
CA PRO A 11 12.51 -0.72 -6.26
C PRO A 11 11.57 0.32 -5.64
N ASN A 12 10.64 -0.11 -4.79
CA ASN A 12 9.71 0.79 -4.08
C ASN A 12 9.89 0.82 -2.56
N VAL A 13 11.03 0.35 -2.06
CA VAL A 13 11.44 0.47 -0.65
C VAL A 13 12.74 1.24 -0.61
N ILE A 14 12.83 2.27 0.22
CA ILE A 14 14.03 3.12 0.25
C ILE A 14 15.28 2.28 0.56
N PRO A 15 16.36 2.38 -0.23
CA PRO A 15 17.61 1.69 0.07
C PRO A 15 18.19 2.12 1.41
N PHE A 16 18.89 1.21 2.07
CA PHE A 16 19.62 1.48 3.30
C PHE A 16 21.12 1.59 2.99
N PHE A 17 21.76 2.72 3.33
CA PHE A 17 23.19 2.92 3.08
C PHE A 17 24.05 2.58 4.30
N GLY A 18 23.53 2.72 5.51
CA GLY A 18 24.27 2.36 6.72
C GLY A 18 23.76 3.04 7.98
N VAL A 19 24.50 2.83 9.06
CA VAL A 19 24.36 3.58 10.32
C VAL A 19 25.63 4.39 10.53
N HIS A 20 25.47 5.64 10.93
CA HIS A 20 26.55 6.42 11.51
C HIS A 20 26.35 6.50 13.02
N GLN A 21 27.36 6.12 13.79
CA GLN A 21 27.35 6.25 15.24
C GLN A 21 28.67 6.88 15.68
N ASP A 22 28.64 8.16 16.04
CA ASP A 22 29.77 8.81 16.68
C ASP A 22 29.84 8.38 18.15
N ILE A 23 31.05 8.23 18.69
CA ILE A 23 31.32 7.91 20.10
C ILE A 23 30.82 9.07 21.01
N ALA A 24 30.77 10.29 20.48
CA ALA A 24 30.25 11.47 21.19
C ALA A 24 28.71 11.58 21.15
N ASP A 25 28.05 10.94 20.19
CA ASP A 25 26.60 11.02 20.01
C ASP A 25 25.87 9.84 20.65
N SER A 26 24.88 10.15 21.49
CA SER A 26 24.08 9.15 22.19
C SER A 26 23.07 8.42 21.31
N HIS A 27 22.88 8.86 20.06
CA HIS A 27 21.84 8.34 19.17
C HIS A 27 22.43 7.96 17.80
N PRO A 28 22.31 6.69 17.36
CA PRO A 28 22.75 6.30 16.03
C PRO A 28 21.91 7.00 14.94
N LEU A 29 22.56 7.42 13.87
CA LEU A 29 21.93 8.04 12.70
C LEU A 29 21.80 7.01 11.58
N ILE A 30 20.63 6.96 10.95
CA ILE A 30 20.39 6.13 9.76
C ILE A 30 20.76 6.92 8.51
N ILE A 31 21.52 6.30 7.62
CA ILE A 31 21.95 6.89 6.35
C ILE A 31 21.13 6.29 5.21
N LEU A 32 20.39 7.14 4.49
CA LEU A 32 19.52 6.80 3.37
C LEU A 32 19.86 7.67 2.15
N PRO A 33 19.51 7.26 0.92
CA PRO A 33 19.59 8.15 -0.23
C PRO A 33 18.70 9.39 -0.04
N PHE A 34 19.20 10.53 -0.49
CA PHE A 34 18.41 11.74 -0.61
C PHE A 34 17.58 11.68 -1.91
N LEU A 35 16.26 11.76 -1.80
CA LEU A 35 15.33 11.72 -2.93
C LEU A 35 14.81 13.13 -3.23
N GLU A 36 15.10 13.65 -4.42
CA GLU A 36 15.10 15.09 -4.72
C GLU A 36 13.70 15.72 -4.74
N GLN A 37 12.67 14.93 -5.06
CA GLN A 37 11.28 15.42 -5.05
C GLN A 37 10.69 15.46 -3.64
N GLY A 38 11.36 14.87 -2.65
CA GLY A 38 10.89 14.81 -1.27
C GLY A 38 9.65 13.92 -1.10
N SER A 39 8.83 14.23 -0.11
CA SER A 39 7.66 13.41 0.22
C SER A 39 6.48 13.67 -0.72
N LEU A 40 5.71 12.62 -0.99
CA LEU A 40 4.48 12.67 -1.74
C LEU A 40 3.47 13.62 -1.08
N GLN A 41 3.47 13.74 0.26
CA GLN A 41 2.68 14.73 0.98
C GLN A 41 3.00 16.16 0.55
N ALA A 42 4.28 16.51 0.35
CA ALA A 42 4.68 17.83 -0.11
C ALA A 42 4.21 18.09 -1.55
N ILE A 43 4.29 17.07 -2.41
CA ILE A 43 3.84 17.11 -3.80
C ILE A 43 2.32 17.32 -3.88
N LEU A 44 1.55 16.55 -3.09
CA LEU A 44 0.10 16.67 -3.02
C LEU A 44 -0.35 18.03 -2.49
N THR A 45 0.33 18.55 -1.45
CA THR A 45 0.02 19.87 -0.87
C THR A 45 0.25 21.00 -1.87
N LYS A 46 1.22 20.86 -2.76
CA LYS A 46 1.52 21.83 -3.82
C LYS A 46 0.71 21.58 -5.11
N HIS A 47 -0.16 20.56 -5.13
CA HIS A 47 -0.92 20.13 -6.31
C HIS A 47 -0.03 19.83 -7.53
N LEU A 48 1.14 19.23 -7.30
CA LEU A 48 2.15 18.98 -8.34
C LEU A 48 2.12 17.55 -8.90
N LEU A 49 1.31 16.65 -8.34
CA LEU A 49 1.18 15.29 -8.89
C LEU A 49 0.44 15.35 -10.22
N LYS A 50 1.10 14.90 -11.29
CA LYS A 50 0.50 14.92 -12.62
C LYS A 50 -0.43 13.71 -12.78
N PRO A 51 -1.56 13.85 -13.51
CA PRO A 51 -2.48 12.74 -13.73
C PRO A 51 -1.84 11.47 -14.30
N HIS A 52 -0.82 11.58 -15.16
CA HIS A 52 -0.13 10.42 -15.73
C HIS A 52 0.76 9.66 -14.73
N ASP A 53 1.22 10.33 -13.67
CA ASP A 53 2.04 9.69 -12.62
C ASP A 53 1.17 8.92 -11.62
N PHE A 54 -0.15 9.14 -11.63
CA PHE A 54 -1.09 8.61 -10.64
C PHE A 54 -1.01 7.08 -10.51
N GLN A 55 -1.12 6.37 -11.64
CA GLN A 55 -1.11 4.90 -11.67
C GLN A 55 0.25 4.35 -11.25
N HIS A 56 1.32 4.94 -11.77
CA HIS A 56 2.70 4.59 -11.44
C HIS A 56 2.97 4.71 -9.94
N VAL A 57 2.50 5.78 -9.30
CA VAL A 57 2.65 5.98 -7.86
C VAL A 57 1.82 4.97 -7.07
N LEU A 58 0.56 4.73 -7.42
CA LEU A 58 -0.29 3.75 -6.74
C LEU A 58 0.29 2.33 -6.81
N LEU A 59 0.68 1.89 -8.01
CA LEU A 59 1.27 0.58 -8.25
C LEU A 59 2.61 0.43 -7.51
N GLY A 60 3.47 1.44 -7.54
CA GLY A 60 4.75 1.40 -6.84
C GLY A 60 4.58 1.29 -5.32
N ILE A 61 3.66 2.05 -4.72
CA ILE A 61 3.35 1.94 -3.28
C ILE A 61 2.79 0.55 -2.96
N ALA A 62 1.85 0.02 -3.74
CA ALA A 62 1.28 -1.31 -3.55
C ALA A 62 2.34 -2.41 -3.59
N ASN A 63 3.23 -2.36 -4.60
CA ASN A 63 4.35 -3.29 -4.73
C ASN A 63 5.30 -3.22 -3.54
N GLY A 64 5.61 -2.02 -3.05
CA GLY A 64 6.42 -1.83 -1.85
C GLY A 64 5.79 -2.48 -0.61
N VAL A 65 4.48 -2.28 -0.39
CA VAL A 65 3.76 -2.86 0.75
C VAL A 65 3.69 -4.39 0.63
N GLU A 66 3.39 -4.90 -0.56
CA GLU A 66 3.38 -6.34 -0.82
C GLU A 66 4.75 -6.98 -0.56
N TYR A 67 5.82 -6.33 -1.01
CA TYR A 67 7.18 -6.78 -0.72
C TYR A 67 7.45 -6.85 0.79
N LEU A 68 7.11 -5.81 1.56
CA LEU A 68 7.28 -5.82 3.02
C LEU A 68 6.48 -6.94 3.69
N HIS A 69 5.23 -7.13 3.28
CA HIS A 69 4.35 -8.18 3.80
C HIS A 69 4.81 -9.60 3.45
N SER A 70 5.54 -9.79 2.34
CA SER A 70 6.07 -11.08 1.90
C SER A 70 7.39 -11.49 2.58
N GLN A 71 7.99 -10.62 3.40
CA GLN A 71 9.19 -10.97 4.16
C GLN A 71 8.90 -12.03 5.22
N HIS A 72 9.96 -12.69 5.71
CA HIS A 72 9.85 -13.76 6.70
C HIS A 72 10.78 -13.48 7.91
N PRO A 73 10.26 -13.01 9.06
CA PRO A 73 8.84 -12.70 9.32
C PRO A 73 8.34 -11.48 8.52
N PRO A 74 7.00 -11.34 8.31
CA PRO A 74 6.43 -10.18 7.62
C PRO A 74 6.83 -8.88 8.28
N ILE A 75 7.18 -7.89 7.46
CA ILE A 75 7.45 -6.52 7.92
C ILE A 75 6.18 -5.72 7.75
N ILE A 76 5.68 -5.19 8.86
CA ILE A 76 4.54 -4.27 8.87
C ILE A 76 5.10 -2.84 8.83
N HIS A 77 4.63 -2.04 7.89
CA HIS A 77 4.99 -0.63 7.80
C HIS A 77 4.52 0.11 9.06
N GLY A 78 3.24 0.03 9.39
CA GLY A 78 2.62 0.52 10.62
C GLY A 78 2.48 2.04 10.75
N ASP A 79 2.88 2.82 9.74
CA ASP A 79 2.75 4.28 9.68
C ASP A 79 2.67 4.73 8.22
N LEU A 80 1.87 4.04 7.41
CA LEU A 80 1.77 4.32 5.98
C LEU A 80 0.88 5.54 5.72
N HIS A 81 1.45 6.57 5.12
CA HIS A 81 0.76 7.78 4.65
C HIS A 81 1.64 8.50 3.60
N PRO A 82 1.14 9.49 2.84
CA PRO A 82 1.93 10.18 1.82
C PRO A 82 3.21 10.88 2.33
N GLY A 83 3.35 11.09 3.64
CA GLY A 83 4.57 11.66 4.23
C GLY A 83 5.73 10.66 4.27
N ASN A 84 5.40 9.37 4.37
CA ASN A 84 6.36 8.25 4.39
C ASN A 84 6.51 7.57 3.01
N VAL A 85 6.11 8.29 1.96
CA VAL A 85 6.39 7.92 0.56
C VAL A 85 7.23 9.04 -0.03
N LEU A 86 8.47 8.73 -0.40
CA LEU A 86 9.39 9.66 -1.06
C LEU A 86 9.43 9.40 -2.56
N LEU A 87 9.64 10.44 -3.37
CA LEU A 87 9.80 10.30 -4.82
C LEU A 87 11.23 10.65 -5.25
N ASP A 88 11.81 9.83 -6.13
CA ASP A 88 13.08 10.17 -6.80
C ASP A 88 12.89 11.22 -7.91
N LYS A 89 13.99 11.68 -8.52
CA LYS A 89 13.98 12.65 -9.63
C LYS A 89 13.08 12.31 -10.83
N ILE A 90 12.73 11.05 -11.06
CA ILE A 90 11.84 10.64 -12.16
C ILE A 90 10.43 10.24 -11.70
N GLY A 91 10.13 10.37 -10.40
CA GLY A 91 8.79 10.17 -9.84
C GLY A 91 8.51 8.75 -9.36
N ASN A 92 9.53 7.89 -9.22
CA ASN A 92 9.32 6.56 -8.61
C ASN A 92 9.07 6.69 -7.11
N PRO A 93 8.04 6.01 -6.56
CA PRO A 93 7.77 6.04 -5.13
C PRO A 93 8.64 5.04 -4.36
N TYR A 94 9.12 5.49 -3.20
CA TYR A 94 9.87 4.70 -2.23
C TYR A 94 9.20 4.82 -0.86
N LEU A 95 8.84 3.68 -0.27
CA LEU A 95 8.41 3.61 1.13
C LEU A 95 9.60 3.88 2.04
N CYS A 96 9.41 4.71 3.07
CA CYS A 96 10.36 4.96 4.14
C CYS A 96 9.69 4.83 5.52
N ASP A 97 10.48 4.92 6.60
CA ASP A 97 9.98 4.89 7.99
C ASP A 97 9.07 3.69 8.35
N PHE A 98 9.30 2.54 7.71
CA PHE A 98 8.60 1.28 7.97
C PHE A 98 9.27 0.47 9.09
N GLY A 99 8.54 -0.49 9.68
CA GLY A 99 9.10 -1.39 10.70
C GLY A 99 9.42 -0.72 12.05
N LEU A 100 9.11 0.58 12.16
CA LEU A 100 9.31 1.41 13.35
C LEU A 100 8.17 1.31 14.36
N SER A 101 7.03 0.71 14.01
CA SER A 101 5.85 0.62 14.88
C SER A 101 6.13 -0.06 16.22
N ARG A 102 6.98 -1.09 16.24
CA ARG A 102 7.39 -1.79 17.47
C ARG A 102 8.40 -0.98 18.31
N ILE A 103 9.29 -0.22 17.67
CA ILE A 103 10.38 0.51 18.36
C ILE A 103 9.92 1.89 18.84
N ARG A 104 9.09 2.58 18.06
CA ARG A 104 8.44 3.84 18.47
C ARG A 104 7.62 3.64 19.75
N HIS A 105 7.12 2.44 20.03
CA HIS A 105 6.43 2.11 21.27
C HIS A 105 7.34 2.13 22.49
N GLU A 106 8.54 1.54 22.41
CA GLU A 106 9.50 1.52 23.53
C GLU A 106 10.03 2.93 23.82
N VAL A 107 10.28 3.72 22.77
CA VAL A 107 10.74 5.12 22.89
C VAL A 107 9.60 6.08 23.29
N SER A 108 8.37 5.87 22.82
CA SER A 108 7.22 6.72 23.20
C SER A 108 6.66 6.39 24.59
N ARG A 109 7.07 5.29 25.22
CA ARG A 109 6.83 5.06 26.66
C ARG A 109 7.66 5.98 27.55
N SER A 110 8.81 6.48 27.07
CA SER A 110 9.68 7.40 27.80
C SER A 110 9.53 8.86 27.38
N GLN A 111 8.94 9.14 26.21
CA GLN A 111 8.69 10.50 25.73
C GLN A 111 7.24 10.70 25.28
N THR A 112 6.65 11.82 25.71
CA THR A 112 5.34 12.33 25.29
C THR A 112 5.33 12.80 23.83
N MET A 113 5.93 12.06 22.91
CA MET A 113 5.78 12.30 21.48
C MET A 113 4.38 11.83 21.07
N ARG A 114 3.44 12.77 21.19
CA ARG A 114 2.18 12.71 20.46
C ARG A 114 2.54 12.46 18.99
N PRO A 115 1.95 11.47 18.30
CA PRO A 115 1.92 11.52 16.85
C PRO A 115 1.39 12.92 16.50
N GLU A 116 2.16 13.72 15.76
CA GLU A 116 1.64 14.97 15.22
C GLU A 116 0.28 14.65 14.60
N GLY A 117 -0.75 15.43 14.96
CA GLY A 117 -2.17 15.03 14.81
C GLY A 117 -2.57 14.50 13.43
N GLY A 118 -1.80 14.82 12.38
CA GLY A 118 -2.03 14.47 10.99
C GLY A 118 -2.09 12.99 10.65
N ASN A 119 -1.35 12.10 11.31
CA ASN A 119 -1.31 10.67 10.92
C ASN A 119 -2.55 9.88 11.36
N ARG A 120 -3.37 10.42 12.29
CA ARG A 120 -4.55 9.73 12.82
C ARG A 120 -5.59 9.35 11.76
N ARG A 121 -5.60 10.07 10.63
CA ARG A 121 -6.54 9.87 9.51
C ARG A 121 -6.24 8.60 8.71
N PHE A 122 -5.04 8.05 8.84
CA PHE A 122 -4.60 6.84 8.15
C PHE A 122 -4.66 5.60 9.07
N LEU A 123 -4.86 5.80 10.38
CA LEU A 123 -4.93 4.70 11.34
C LEU A 123 -6.24 3.92 11.21
N SER A 124 -6.12 2.60 11.27
CA SER A 124 -7.26 1.69 11.26
C SER A 124 -8.07 1.75 12.56
N PRO A 125 -9.36 1.35 12.54
CA PRO A 125 -10.24 1.41 13.71
C PRO A 125 -9.69 0.69 14.93
N GLU A 126 -9.09 -0.48 14.75
CA GLU A 126 -8.47 -1.27 15.81
C GLU A 126 -7.26 -0.56 16.42
N LEU A 127 -6.42 0.11 15.63
CA LEU A 127 -5.29 0.90 16.16
C LEU A 127 -5.78 2.15 16.90
N LEU A 128 -6.92 2.72 16.52
CA LEU A 128 -7.53 3.86 17.20
C LEU A 128 -8.28 3.49 18.49
N ALA A 129 -8.70 2.22 18.61
CA ALA A 129 -9.44 1.68 19.75
C ALA A 129 -8.52 1.23 20.89
N LEU A 130 -7.25 0.98 20.62
CA LEU A 130 -6.30 0.56 21.64
C LEU A 130 -6.03 1.68 22.65
N ASP A 131 -5.99 1.31 23.93
CA ASP A 131 -5.55 2.19 25.01
C ASP A 131 -4.08 2.60 24.81
N ARG A 132 -3.72 3.76 25.37
CA ARG A 132 -2.36 4.30 25.29
C ARG A 132 -1.35 3.28 25.85
N GLY A 133 -0.73 2.47 25.00
CA GLY A 133 0.27 1.50 25.43
C GLY A 133 0.22 0.12 24.79
N THR A 134 -0.75 -0.18 23.92
CA THR A 134 -0.73 -1.42 23.10
C THR A 134 -1.01 -1.05 21.65
N PHE A 135 0.01 -0.99 20.80
CA PHE A 135 -0.18 -0.82 19.35
C PHE A 135 0.41 -2.06 18.68
N PHE A 136 -0.45 -2.91 18.12
CA PHE A 136 0.00 -4.03 17.29
C PHE A 136 -0.44 -3.76 15.86
N SER A 137 0.42 -3.09 15.10
CA SER A 137 0.24 -2.99 13.66
C SER A 137 0.25 -4.39 13.05
N SER A 138 -0.67 -4.63 12.13
CA SER A 138 -0.80 -5.87 11.37
C SER A 138 -0.82 -5.57 9.87
N ARG A 139 -0.76 -6.63 9.04
CA ARG A 139 -0.88 -6.49 7.57
C ARG A 139 -2.18 -5.79 7.21
N GLU A 140 -3.26 -6.14 7.88
CA GLU A 140 -4.60 -5.61 7.68
C GLU A 140 -4.69 -4.13 8.08
N SER A 141 -3.92 -3.70 9.08
CA SER A 141 -3.83 -2.27 9.45
C SER A 141 -3.09 -1.45 8.38
N ASP A 142 -2.06 -2.03 7.75
CA ASP A 142 -1.37 -1.39 6.62
C ASP A 142 -2.29 -1.29 5.39
N ILE A 143 -3.12 -2.30 5.12
CA ILE A 143 -4.09 -2.28 4.02
C ILE A 143 -5.12 -1.15 4.20
N PHE A 144 -5.57 -0.92 5.43
CA PHE A 144 -6.43 0.22 5.73
C PHE A 144 -5.70 1.55 5.47
N ALA A 145 -4.46 1.68 5.96
CA ALA A 145 -3.65 2.88 5.77
C ALA A 145 -3.31 3.13 4.28
N LEU A 146 -3.10 2.06 3.52
CA LEU A 146 -2.88 2.09 2.07
C LEU A 146 -4.12 2.63 1.35
N ALA A 147 -5.31 2.17 1.72
CA ALA A 147 -6.57 2.67 1.16
C ALA A 147 -6.76 4.19 1.42
N MET A 148 -6.47 4.64 2.63
CA MET A 148 -6.52 6.06 2.99
C MET A 148 -5.45 6.88 2.25
N THR A 149 -4.26 6.30 2.04
CA THR A 149 -3.18 6.89 1.25
C THR A 149 -3.58 7.06 -0.21
N PHE A 150 -4.14 6.02 -0.83
CA PHE A 150 -4.64 6.08 -2.20
C PHE A 150 -5.79 7.07 -2.38
N LEU A 151 -6.73 7.13 -1.43
CA LEU A 151 -7.76 8.15 -1.44
C LEU A 151 -7.15 9.55 -1.39
N ASN A 152 -6.11 9.76 -0.56
CA ASN A 152 -5.44 11.04 -0.48
C ASN A 152 -4.79 11.42 -1.81
N ILE A 153 -4.11 10.48 -2.45
CA ILE A 153 -3.45 10.70 -3.75
C ILE A 153 -4.51 11.02 -4.81
N TRP A 154 -5.59 10.24 -4.85
CA TRP A 154 -6.61 10.34 -5.88
C TRP A 154 -7.43 11.63 -5.79
N THR A 155 -7.79 12.05 -4.58
CA THR A 155 -8.55 13.29 -4.34
C THR A 155 -7.66 14.53 -4.25
N GLY A 156 -6.35 14.35 -4.05
CA GLY A 156 -5.43 15.44 -3.70
C GLY A 156 -5.72 16.06 -2.32
N ARG A 157 -6.61 15.46 -1.52
CA ARG A 157 -7.08 15.97 -0.22
C ARG A 157 -6.90 14.91 0.84
N ARG A 158 -6.64 15.34 2.08
CA ARG A 158 -6.53 14.41 3.21
C ARG A 158 -7.86 13.67 3.41
N PRO A 159 -7.87 12.38 3.82
CA PRO A 159 -9.10 11.68 4.19
C PRO A 159 -9.88 12.48 5.24
N PHE A 160 -11.21 12.58 5.07
CA PHE A 160 -12.08 13.43 5.91
C PHE A 160 -11.72 14.93 5.88
N SER A 161 -11.33 15.47 4.72
CA SER A 161 -10.89 16.87 4.56
C SER A 161 -11.90 17.92 5.05
N GLU A 162 -13.17 17.57 5.14
CA GLU A 162 -14.28 18.37 5.66
C GLU A 162 -14.29 18.49 7.19
N VAL A 163 -13.58 17.61 7.90
CA VAL A 163 -13.49 17.60 9.36
C VAL A 163 -12.13 18.17 9.77
N ARG A 164 -12.13 19.27 10.52
CA ARG A 164 -10.88 19.93 10.96
C ARG A 164 -10.14 19.18 12.09
N ASP A 165 -10.88 18.54 12.99
CA ASP A 165 -10.32 17.90 14.19
C ASP A 165 -10.02 16.41 13.97
N ASP A 166 -8.74 16.04 14.06
CA ASP A 166 -8.26 14.67 13.87
C ASP A 166 -8.78 13.71 14.95
N TYR A 167 -9.10 14.19 16.17
CA TYR A 167 -9.71 13.34 17.20
C TYR A 167 -11.16 13.01 16.89
N LYS A 168 -11.89 13.98 16.30
CA LYS A 168 -13.24 13.73 15.79
C LYS A 168 -13.21 12.73 14.64
N VAL A 169 -12.25 12.85 13.72
CA VAL A 169 -12.05 11.85 12.66
C VAL A 169 -11.78 10.47 13.23
N ALA A 170 -10.89 10.36 14.23
CA ALA A 170 -10.63 9.09 14.89
C ALA A 170 -11.90 8.48 15.53
N ALA A 171 -12.75 9.30 16.16
CA ALA A 171 -14.03 8.83 16.68
C ALA A 171 -14.98 8.36 15.56
N MET A 172 -15.03 9.07 14.44
CA MET A 172 -15.83 8.70 13.26
C MET A 172 -15.38 7.36 12.66
N VAL A 173 -14.07 7.17 12.47
CA VAL A 173 -13.50 5.92 11.95
C VAL A 173 -13.81 4.75 12.85
N LYS A 174 -13.68 4.92 14.18
CA LYS A 174 -14.08 3.91 15.17
C LYS A 174 -15.56 3.56 15.11
N ALA A 175 -16.42 4.53 14.82
CA ALA A 175 -17.85 4.34 14.65
C ALA A 175 -18.24 3.72 13.30
N GLY A 176 -17.28 3.33 12.45
CA GLY A 176 -17.55 2.73 11.14
C GLY A 176 -17.76 3.74 10.02
N LEU A 177 -17.64 5.05 10.29
CA LEU A 177 -17.73 6.06 9.24
C LEU A 177 -16.47 6.04 8.36
N ARG A 178 -16.66 6.34 7.08
CA ARG A 178 -15.60 6.41 6.07
C ARG A 178 -15.66 7.74 5.31
N PRO A 179 -14.55 8.15 4.68
CA PRO A 179 -14.54 9.36 3.86
C PRO A 179 -15.63 9.29 2.78
N GLN A 180 -16.29 10.41 2.51
CA GLN A 180 -17.19 10.49 1.38
C GLN A 180 -16.41 10.60 0.08
N LYS A 181 -17.00 10.09 -1.02
CA LYS A 181 -16.45 10.30 -2.35
C LYS A 181 -16.61 11.78 -2.72
N THR A 182 -15.54 12.54 -2.62
CA THR A 182 -15.50 13.97 -3.00
C THR A 182 -14.99 14.14 -4.43
N ALA A 183 -14.96 15.38 -4.92
CA ALA A 183 -14.29 15.71 -6.17
C ALA A 183 -12.85 15.15 -6.19
N VAL A 184 -12.50 14.49 -7.30
CA VAL A 184 -11.21 13.83 -7.50
C VAL A 184 -10.22 14.75 -8.21
N ALA A 185 -8.94 14.66 -7.87
CA ALA A 185 -7.88 15.41 -8.54
C ALA A 185 -7.50 14.77 -9.88
N VAL A 186 -7.61 13.45 -9.97
CA VAL A 186 -7.33 12.67 -11.18
C VAL A 186 -8.64 12.08 -11.70
N ARG A 187 -9.04 12.48 -12.90
CA ARG A 187 -10.20 11.93 -13.61
C ARG A 187 -9.81 10.66 -14.33
N MET A 188 -10.70 9.67 -14.33
CA MET A 188 -10.55 8.40 -15.04
C MET A 188 -11.89 8.00 -15.67
N LYS A 189 -11.88 6.93 -16.49
CA LYS A 189 -13.13 6.42 -17.06
C LYS A 189 -14.08 5.97 -15.93
N PRO A 190 -15.41 6.16 -16.05
CA PRO A 190 -16.36 5.87 -14.96
C PRO A 190 -16.25 4.45 -14.37
N GLU A 191 -15.97 3.45 -15.21
CA GLU A 191 -15.77 2.06 -14.83
C GLU A 191 -14.52 1.85 -13.95
N MET A 192 -13.39 2.49 -14.32
CA MET A 192 -12.17 2.48 -13.51
C MET A 192 -12.39 3.21 -12.19
N GLU A 193 -13.17 4.30 -12.23
CA GLU A 193 -13.50 5.10 -11.06
C GLU A 193 -14.33 4.30 -10.03
N ALA A 194 -15.29 3.52 -10.53
CA ALA A 194 -16.10 2.64 -9.71
C ALA A 194 -15.26 1.50 -9.14
N ALA A 195 -14.44 0.85 -9.96
CA ALA A 195 -13.60 -0.27 -9.55
C ALA A 195 -12.53 0.14 -8.52
N LEU A 196 -11.88 1.30 -8.70
CA LEU A 196 -10.94 1.83 -7.71
C LEU A 196 -11.65 2.17 -6.40
N TRP A 197 -12.83 2.82 -6.46
CA TRP A 197 -13.60 3.12 -5.26
C TRP A 197 -14.00 1.85 -4.50
N GLU A 198 -14.46 0.81 -5.19
CA GLU A 198 -14.79 -0.48 -4.59
C GLU A 198 -13.57 -1.15 -3.94
N LEU A 199 -12.41 -1.12 -4.61
CA LEU A 199 -11.16 -1.61 -4.05
C LEU A 199 -10.79 -0.89 -2.75
N LEU A 200 -10.85 0.45 -2.72
CA LEU A 200 -10.62 1.23 -1.51
C LEU A 200 -11.65 0.89 -0.42
N ALA A 201 -12.92 0.72 -0.80
CA ALA A 201 -14.00 0.40 0.10
C ALA A 201 -13.77 -0.93 0.84
N ASN A 202 -13.35 -1.96 0.11
CA ASN A 202 -13.00 -3.27 0.66
C ASN A 202 -11.73 -3.21 1.51
N SER A 203 -10.77 -2.36 1.14
CA SER A 203 -9.48 -2.25 1.83
C SER A 203 -9.57 -1.50 3.17
N TRP A 204 -10.56 -0.60 3.36
CA TRP A 204 -10.80 0.07 4.64
C TRP A 204 -11.95 -0.53 5.45
N ALA A 205 -12.29 -1.81 5.25
CA ALA A 205 -13.35 -2.48 6.00
C ALA A 205 -13.18 -2.34 7.53
N GLN A 206 -14.29 -2.36 8.27
CA GLN A 206 -14.28 -2.12 9.71
C GLN A 206 -13.52 -3.21 10.46
N LEU A 207 -13.79 -4.47 10.15
CA LEU A 207 -13.06 -5.59 10.72
C LEU A 207 -11.77 -5.83 9.91
N PRO A 208 -10.63 -6.12 10.58
CA PRO A 208 -9.38 -6.43 9.89
C PRO A 208 -9.49 -7.61 8.92
N ASP A 209 -10.20 -8.68 9.32
CA ASP A 209 -10.30 -9.92 8.54
C ASP A 209 -11.12 -9.76 7.24
N ASP A 210 -11.92 -8.70 7.12
CA ASP A 210 -12.69 -8.39 5.90
C ASP A 210 -11.83 -7.68 4.84
N ARG A 211 -10.60 -7.27 5.18
CA ARG A 211 -9.70 -6.54 4.28
C ARG A 211 -8.91 -7.49 3.40
N LEU A 212 -8.61 -7.03 2.18
CA LEU A 212 -7.82 -7.79 1.22
C LEU A 212 -6.37 -7.97 1.71
N ALA A 213 -5.74 -9.08 1.32
CA ALA A 213 -4.28 -9.21 1.40
C ALA A 213 -3.61 -8.24 0.41
N SER A 214 -2.37 -7.83 0.70
CA SER A 214 -1.60 -6.91 -0.17
C SER A 214 -1.45 -7.42 -1.60
N SER A 215 -1.22 -8.72 -1.78
CA SER A 215 -1.11 -9.33 -3.12
C SER A 215 -2.42 -9.28 -3.91
N ALA A 216 -3.55 -9.52 -3.25
CA ALA A 216 -4.86 -9.41 -3.88
C ALA A 216 -5.17 -7.96 -4.28
N LEU A 217 -4.84 -6.99 -3.41
CA LEU A 217 -4.97 -5.57 -3.70
C LEU A 217 -4.11 -5.13 -4.88
N SER A 218 -2.83 -5.54 -4.94
CA SER A 218 -1.95 -5.28 -6.08
C SER A 218 -2.52 -5.84 -7.37
N GLN A 219 -3.04 -7.07 -7.34
CA GLN A 219 -3.64 -7.70 -8.51
C GLN A 219 -4.88 -6.94 -9.00
N CYS A 220 -5.75 -6.49 -8.09
CA CYS A 220 -6.90 -5.66 -8.44
C CYS A 220 -6.47 -4.33 -9.08
N LEU A 221 -5.43 -3.66 -8.56
CA LEU A 221 -4.91 -2.42 -9.16
C LEU A 221 -4.39 -2.65 -10.57
N ILE A 222 -3.63 -3.72 -10.80
CA ILE A 222 -3.12 -4.07 -12.14
C ILE A 222 -4.30 -4.27 -13.11
N THR A 223 -5.35 -4.98 -12.68
CA THR A 223 -6.54 -5.19 -13.51
C THR A 223 -7.28 -3.89 -13.80
N ILE A 224 -7.41 -2.98 -12.82
CA ILE A 224 -8.07 -1.68 -13.02
C ILE A 224 -7.33 -0.82 -14.06
N PHE A 225 -6.01 -0.92 -14.12
CA PHE A 225 -5.16 -0.11 -15.02
C PHE A 225 -4.69 -0.85 -16.28
N ALA A 226 -5.17 -2.08 -16.52
CA ALA A 226 -4.71 -2.91 -17.64
C ALA A 226 -5.04 -2.33 -19.03
N ASP A 227 -6.17 -1.63 -19.14
CA ASP A 227 -6.70 -1.07 -20.40
C ASP A 227 -6.45 0.45 -20.53
N ASP A 228 -5.50 1.02 -19.76
CA ASP A 228 -5.11 2.40 -19.96
C ASP A 228 -4.05 2.51 -21.07
N ASP A 229 -4.37 3.22 -22.15
CA ASP A 229 -3.52 3.44 -23.33
C ASP A 229 -2.31 4.36 -23.05
N GLN A 230 -2.08 4.77 -21.79
CA GLN A 230 -0.94 5.60 -21.44
C GLN A 230 0.34 4.74 -21.30
N PRO A 231 1.42 5.04 -22.04
CA PRO A 231 2.62 4.23 -22.02
C PRO A 231 3.28 4.27 -20.64
N HIS A 232 3.24 3.14 -19.94
CA HIS A 232 3.89 2.94 -18.66
C HIS A 232 5.42 2.77 -18.85
N PRO A 233 6.29 3.57 -18.21
CA PRO A 233 7.74 3.34 -18.24
C PRO A 233 8.16 2.02 -17.54
N VAL A 234 7.31 1.45 -16.68
CA VAL A 234 7.55 0.16 -15.99
C VAL A 234 7.20 -1.05 -16.86
N MET A 235 6.41 -0.88 -17.93
CA MET A 235 5.95 -2.00 -18.77
C MET A 235 7.01 -2.53 -19.75
N GLN A 236 8.18 -1.89 -19.88
CA GLN A 236 9.27 -2.41 -20.73
C GLN A 236 9.91 -3.71 -20.17
N GLY A 237 9.72 -4.01 -18.88
CA GLY A 237 10.15 -5.28 -18.28
C GLY A 237 9.05 -6.35 -18.22
N VAL A 238 7.80 -5.95 -18.02
CA VAL A 238 6.68 -6.88 -17.77
C VAL A 238 6.12 -7.48 -19.05
N HIS A 239 6.16 -6.73 -20.18
CA HIS A 239 5.76 -7.27 -21.49
C HIS A 239 6.60 -8.49 -21.89
N SER A 240 7.88 -8.54 -21.52
CA SER A 240 8.76 -9.68 -21.78
C SER A 240 8.39 -10.91 -20.94
N ILE A 241 7.94 -10.70 -19.70
CA ILE A 241 7.55 -11.77 -18.76
C ILE A 241 6.17 -12.34 -19.12
N LEU A 242 5.20 -11.48 -19.47
CA LEU A 242 3.86 -11.92 -19.88
C LEU A 242 3.87 -12.65 -21.23
N LEU A 243 4.71 -12.21 -22.19
CA LEU A 243 4.93 -12.93 -23.46
C LEU A 243 5.65 -14.27 -23.25
N HIS A 244 6.63 -14.35 -22.34
CA HIS A 244 7.28 -15.63 -22.00
C HIS A 244 6.30 -16.61 -21.34
N TYR A 245 5.44 -16.15 -20.43
CA TYR A 245 4.46 -17.01 -19.76
C TYR A 245 3.36 -17.51 -20.72
N THR A 246 2.89 -16.68 -21.65
CA THR A 246 1.91 -17.13 -22.66
C THR A 246 2.54 -18.08 -23.70
N LEU A 247 3.80 -17.89 -24.08
CA LEU A 247 4.51 -18.83 -24.96
C LEU A 247 4.80 -20.18 -24.28
N LEU A 248 5.09 -20.20 -22.98
CA LEU A 248 5.30 -21.44 -22.21
C LEU A 248 4.00 -22.25 -22.02
N VAL A 249 2.85 -21.59 -21.92
CA VAL A 249 1.54 -22.26 -21.76
C VAL A 249 0.97 -22.75 -23.11
N MET A 250 1.46 -22.23 -24.24
CA MET A 250 1.00 -22.59 -25.59
C MET A 250 1.83 -23.68 -26.29
N LEU A 251 2.90 -24.20 -25.67
CA LEU A 251 3.65 -25.34 -26.21
C LEU A 251 3.06 -26.66 -25.68
N PRO A 252 2.46 -27.51 -26.54
CA PRO A 252 2.02 -28.84 -26.11
C PRO A 252 3.25 -29.66 -25.76
N SER A 253 3.35 -30.10 -24.50
CA SER A 253 4.29 -31.13 -24.10
C SER A 253 3.97 -32.41 -24.88
N ILE A 254 4.83 -32.75 -25.82
CA ILE A 254 4.80 -34.05 -26.48
C ILE A 254 5.27 -35.10 -25.47
N SER A 255 4.43 -36.13 -25.33
CA SER A 255 4.68 -37.47 -24.80
C SER A 255 4.55 -37.72 -23.29
N GLY A 256 3.73 -38.74 -22.97
CA GLY A 256 3.90 -39.54 -21.75
C GLY A 256 2.61 -39.79 -20.97
N HIS A 257 1.86 -40.82 -21.37
CA HIS A 257 0.75 -41.42 -20.62
C HIS A 257 1.04 -41.61 -19.13
N TYR A 258 0.08 -41.37 -18.24
CA TYR A 258 -0.44 -42.34 -17.25
C TYR A 258 -1.77 -41.85 -16.66
N SER A 259 -2.74 -42.75 -16.66
CA SER A 259 -4.07 -42.65 -16.03
C SER A 259 -3.99 -42.79 -14.51
N LEU A 260 -4.84 -42.09 -13.74
CA LEU A 260 -5.66 -42.67 -12.65
C LEU A 260 -6.62 -41.67 -11.96
N SER A 261 -7.90 -42.08 -12.01
CA SER A 261 -9.03 -41.91 -11.08
C SER A 261 -9.27 -40.61 -10.29
N LEU A 262 -10.48 -40.09 -10.54
CA LEU A 262 -11.31 -39.22 -9.69
C LEU A 262 -11.45 -39.72 -8.25
N ASN A 263 -11.37 -38.79 -7.29
CA ASN A 263 -12.30 -38.80 -6.15
C ASN A 263 -12.55 -37.38 -5.60
N ASN A 264 -13.84 -37.07 -5.49
CA ASN A 264 -14.44 -35.88 -4.90
C ASN A 264 -14.21 -35.82 -3.38
N SER A 265 -13.97 -34.62 -2.82
CA SER A 265 -14.82 -34.02 -1.76
C SER A 265 -14.15 -32.83 -1.06
N SER A 266 -14.64 -31.60 -1.30
CA SER A 266 -15.12 -30.62 -0.28
C SER A 266 -15.28 -29.20 -0.88
N PRO A 267 -16.30 -28.43 -0.46
CA PRO A 267 -16.77 -27.26 -1.21
C PRO A 267 -16.08 -25.94 -0.81
N VAL A 268 -15.77 -25.12 -1.82
CA VAL A 268 -15.36 -23.71 -1.65
C VAL A 268 -16.61 -22.83 -1.56
N PRO A 269 -16.67 -21.85 -0.62
CA PRO A 269 -17.84 -20.98 -0.43
C PRO A 269 -18.23 -20.17 -1.67
N THR A 270 -19.54 -20.08 -1.91
CA THR A 270 -20.20 -19.70 -3.16
C THR A 270 -20.32 -18.19 -3.42
N ALA A 271 -19.27 -17.39 -3.15
CA ALA A 271 -19.36 -15.92 -3.31
C ALA A 271 -18.74 -15.34 -4.60
N TRP A 272 -18.03 -16.15 -5.42
CA TRP A 272 -17.23 -15.60 -6.54
C TRP A 272 -17.62 -16.08 -7.94
N ARG A 273 -18.86 -16.57 -8.15
CA ARG A 273 -19.31 -17.04 -9.47
C ARG A 273 -19.92 -15.97 -10.39
N ALA A 274 -19.98 -14.71 -9.98
CA ALA A 274 -20.67 -13.68 -10.78
C ALA A 274 -19.76 -12.88 -11.73
N PHE A 275 -18.43 -13.00 -11.67
CA PHE A 275 -17.54 -12.08 -12.41
C PHE A 275 -16.83 -12.67 -13.64
N LEU A 276 -17.06 -13.94 -13.99
CA LEU A 276 -16.37 -14.61 -15.12
C LEU A 276 -17.28 -15.04 -16.28
N CYS A 277 -18.55 -14.60 -16.33
CA CYS A 277 -19.41 -14.83 -17.48
C CYS A 277 -19.98 -13.50 -17.99
N ASN A 278 -19.24 -12.82 -18.86
CA ASN A 278 -19.76 -12.07 -20.01
C ASN A 278 -18.62 -11.37 -20.76
N TRP A 279 -17.80 -12.15 -21.46
CA TRP A 279 -17.04 -11.68 -22.62
C TRP A 279 -17.08 -12.82 -23.67
N GLN A 280 -18.03 -12.71 -24.59
CA GLN A 280 -18.04 -13.36 -25.90
C GLN A 280 -18.14 -12.26 -26.96
#